data_AF-A0AAD0Q5B4-F1
#
_entry.id   AF-A0AAD0Q5B4-F1
#
_cell.length_a   1.000
_cell.length_b   1.000
_cell.length_c   1.000
_cell.angle_alpha   90.00
_cell.angle_beta   90.00
_cell.angle_gamma   90.00
#
_symmetry.space_group_name_H-M   'P 1'
#
loop_
_entity.id
_entity.type
_entity.pdbx_description
1 polymer ?
#
loop_
_entity_poly.entity_id
_entity_poly.type
_entity_poly.pdbx_seq_one_letter_code
_entity_poly.pdbx_strand_id
1 'polypeptide(L)'
;MGLPSRSIHLAACALAAGALLTGLVPASGALAAPVAPTARAAAEDPPTEDMPDDGFDDEHEGEQDDLVGPGGTAAGQRAPGVRAAPVPGRAGDFRLAAGGDLSGLVGRLDAALPKQGLTALMEQANRTAGWEAACGNTSIYGPDLAINHRVCWAGDDLASTEWVPQAITGVSDAQEDEDWGTSNAEPIAVASYDAKNPGRSDQASGSQNCVQPAASDACNEKGVRVSFFNQATQKYRHVLLVWPYVNSKNNISFDALHASEGTCTGTVTPSCKAQNGIHVGGMVWYGNYLYVADTANGMRVFDLRKIMDLNPDNDADRNDPTPDGLESDVKDKKRIGRQNNVWYSFGYRYVMPQVAP
;
A
#
# COMPACT_ATOMS: atom_id res chain seq x y z
N MET A 1 -76.98 19.36 16.19
CA MET A 1 -76.00 19.07 17.26
C MET A 1 -74.62 19.05 16.58
N GLY A 2 -73.60 19.80 16.97
CA GLY A 2 -73.46 20.80 18.03
C GLY A 2 -71.98 20.98 18.37
N LEU A 3 -71.34 22.07 17.90
CA LEU A 3 -69.95 22.46 18.19
C LEU A 3 -69.77 22.76 19.70
N PRO A 4 -68.56 22.57 20.28
CA PRO A 4 -67.53 23.63 20.36
C PRO A 4 -66.07 23.08 20.26
N SER A 5 -64.96 23.84 20.37
CA SER A 5 -64.60 25.24 20.04
C SER A 5 -63.05 25.35 20.08
N ARG A 6 -62.49 26.42 19.50
CA ARG A 6 -61.04 26.75 19.54
C ARG A 6 -60.61 27.47 20.82
N SER A 7 -59.32 27.30 21.16
CA SER A 7 -58.32 28.32 21.58
C SER A 7 -56.91 27.73 21.29
N ILE A 8 -55.83 28.42 20.89
CA ILE A 8 -55.45 29.84 20.73
C ILE A 8 -55.07 30.59 22.02
N HIS A 9 -53.77 30.90 22.17
CA HIS A 9 -53.25 32.14 22.76
C HIS A 9 -51.90 32.53 22.10
N LEU A 10 -51.73 33.81 21.78
CA LEU A 10 -50.48 34.45 21.32
C LEU A 10 -49.82 35.22 22.46
N ALA A 11 -48.48 35.27 22.47
CA ALA A 11 -47.62 36.45 22.73
C ALA A 11 -46.14 35.99 22.54
N ALA A 12 -45.22 36.57 21.76
CA ALA A 12 -44.96 37.91 21.21
C ALA A 12 -43.87 38.72 21.96
N CYS A 13 -42.81 39.08 21.23
CA CYS A 13 -41.72 40.02 21.56
C CYS A 13 -40.73 39.60 22.69
N ALA A 14 -39.46 40.05 22.69
CA ALA A 14 -38.88 41.20 21.99
C ALA A 14 -37.50 40.97 21.36
N LEU A 15 -37.17 41.84 20.38
CA LEU A 15 -35.85 42.03 19.79
C LEU A 15 -34.94 42.87 20.71
N ALA A 16 -33.63 42.70 20.58
CA ALA A 16 -32.65 43.75 20.86
C ALA A 16 -31.45 43.61 19.89
N ALA A 17 -31.45 44.45 18.85
CA ALA A 17 -30.27 44.62 17.98
C ALA A 17 -29.35 45.70 18.58
N GLY A 18 -28.04 45.50 18.46
CA GLY A 18 -27.02 46.49 18.83
C GLY A 18 -25.99 46.60 17.72
N ALA A 19 -26.14 47.58 16.84
CA ALA A 19 -25.18 47.89 15.78
C ALA A 19 -24.35 49.12 16.19
N LEU A 20 -23.07 49.14 15.83
CA LEU A 20 -22.26 50.36 15.79
C LEU A 20 -21.41 50.38 14.51
N LEU A 21 -21.67 51.42 13.71
CA LEU A 21 -20.86 51.91 12.59
C LEU A 21 -19.58 52.59 13.18
N THR A 22 -18.51 53.00 12.48
CA THR A 22 -18.12 53.10 11.04
C THR A 22 -16.60 53.34 11.01
N GLY A 23 -15.90 53.07 9.90
CA GLY A 23 -14.49 53.48 9.74
C GLY A 23 -14.05 53.51 8.27
N LEU A 24 -13.72 54.70 7.75
CA LEU A 24 -13.45 54.97 6.33
C LEU A 24 -12.09 54.47 5.81
N VAL A 25 -12.08 54.19 4.51
CA VAL A 25 -10.91 53.94 3.64
C VAL A 25 -10.16 55.25 3.34
N PRO A 26 -8.87 55.21 2.99
CA PRO A 26 -8.50 55.79 1.71
C PRO A 26 -7.66 54.85 0.83
N ALA A 27 -7.94 54.90 -0.47
CA ALA A 27 -7.12 54.25 -1.49
C ALA A 27 -6.10 55.25 -2.04
N SER A 28 -4.87 54.79 -2.28
CA SER A 28 -3.88 55.50 -3.09
C SER A 28 -3.42 54.56 -4.19
N GLY A 29 -3.76 54.89 -5.43
CA GLY A 29 -3.32 54.14 -6.60
C GLY A 29 -1.97 54.61 -7.12
N ALA A 30 -1.24 53.72 -7.78
CA ALA A 30 -0.20 54.06 -8.73
C ALA A 30 -0.28 53.09 -9.91
N LEU A 31 -0.53 53.63 -11.11
CA LEU A 31 -0.47 52.90 -12.37
C LEU A 31 0.82 53.26 -13.10
N ALA A 32 1.64 52.27 -13.42
CA ALA A 32 2.65 52.33 -14.47
C ALA A 32 2.85 50.91 -15.04
N ALA A 33 3.12 50.81 -16.35
CA ALA A 33 2.90 49.59 -17.13
C ALA A 33 4.22 48.86 -17.51
N PRO A 34 4.24 47.98 -18.55
CA PRO A 34 4.68 46.60 -18.41
C PRO A 34 6.20 46.39 -18.57
N VAL A 35 6.72 45.33 -17.96
CA VAL A 35 8.06 44.80 -18.21
C VAL A 35 7.94 43.43 -18.89
N ALA A 36 8.60 43.28 -20.04
CA ALA A 36 8.66 42.04 -20.81
C ALA A 36 9.60 41.00 -20.13
N PRO A 37 9.54 39.70 -20.47
CA PRO A 37 10.11 38.66 -19.62
C PRO A 37 11.64 38.66 -19.63
N THR A 38 12.24 38.79 -18.45
CA THR A 38 13.65 38.45 -18.24
C THR A 38 13.80 36.93 -18.08
N ALA A 39 14.95 36.41 -18.52
CA ALA A 39 15.16 34.98 -18.68
C ALA A 39 14.96 34.18 -17.38
N ARG A 40 14.39 32.99 -17.54
CA ARG A 40 14.25 31.96 -16.51
C ARG A 40 15.65 31.53 -16.06
N ALA A 41 16.07 32.00 -14.88
CA ALA A 41 17.19 31.38 -14.18
C ALA A 41 16.83 29.91 -13.92
N ALA A 42 17.81 29.02 -14.08
CA ALA A 42 17.63 27.63 -13.69
C ALA A 42 17.30 27.59 -12.19
N ALA A 43 16.30 26.79 -11.81
CA ALA A 43 16.17 26.42 -10.41
C ALA A 43 17.36 25.52 -10.09
N GLU A 44 18.14 25.89 -9.08
CA GLU A 44 19.16 25.03 -8.51
C GLU A 44 18.46 23.81 -7.91
N ASP A 45 19.01 22.61 -8.15
CA ASP A 45 18.44 21.38 -7.63
C ASP A 45 18.40 21.42 -6.09
N PRO A 46 17.33 20.91 -5.44
CA PRO A 46 17.34 20.71 -4.00
C PRO A 46 18.47 19.74 -3.64
N PRO A 47 19.12 19.89 -2.47
CA PRO A 47 20.19 18.99 -2.08
C PRO A 47 19.66 17.56 -2.01
N THR A 48 20.36 16.65 -2.68
CA THR A 48 20.21 15.22 -2.48
C THR A 48 20.39 14.92 -0.99
N GLU A 49 19.41 14.30 -0.34
CA GLU A 49 19.71 13.62 0.91
C GLU A 49 20.63 12.46 0.57
N ASP A 50 21.86 12.49 1.08
CA ASP A 50 22.87 11.49 0.81
C ASP A 50 22.35 10.11 1.26
N MET A 51 22.06 9.26 0.28
CA MET A 51 21.89 7.83 0.53
C MET A 51 23.14 7.33 1.26
N PRO A 52 23.00 6.50 2.30
CA PRO A 52 24.15 5.83 2.88
C PRO A 52 24.86 5.03 1.80
N ASP A 53 26.16 5.27 1.66
CA ASP A 53 27.09 4.46 0.86
C ASP A 53 26.78 2.97 1.09
N ASP A 54 26.27 2.31 0.04
CA ASP A 54 25.81 0.92 0.10
C ASP A 54 26.97 -0.08 0.00
N GLY A 55 28.19 0.43 -0.19
CA GLY A 55 29.42 -0.36 -0.23
C GLY A 55 29.61 -1.14 -1.52
N PHE A 56 28.88 -0.81 -2.58
CA PHE A 56 29.11 -1.33 -3.92
C PHE A 56 29.94 -0.31 -4.72
N ASP A 57 31.22 -0.62 -4.96
CA ASP A 57 31.99 0.09 -6.00
C ASP A 57 31.26 -0.08 -7.35
N ASP A 58 31.28 0.96 -8.21
CA ASP A 58 30.71 0.97 -9.58
C ASP A 58 31.40 -0.07 -10.51
N GLU A 59 31.19 -1.37 -10.28
CA GLU A 59 31.69 -2.43 -11.14
C GLU A 59 30.80 -2.62 -12.37
N HIS A 60 31.45 -2.77 -13.52
CA HIS A 60 30.80 -2.84 -14.82
C HIS A 60 29.91 -4.09 -14.91
N GLU A 61 28.63 -3.94 -15.26
CA GLU A 61 27.67 -5.05 -15.38
C GLU A 61 28.04 -6.02 -16.53
N GLY A 62 28.95 -6.94 -16.23
CA GLY A 62 29.24 -8.12 -17.02
C GLY A 62 28.27 -9.25 -16.64
N GLU A 63 27.37 -9.55 -17.57
CA GLU A 63 26.44 -10.69 -17.60
C GLU A 63 26.93 -11.94 -16.82
N GLN A 64 26.32 -12.21 -15.67
CA GLN A 64 26.64 -13.36 -14.81
C GLN A 64 25.90 -14.62 -15.28
N ASP A 65 26.45 -15.27 -16.31
CA ASP A 65 25.93 -16.54 -16.86
C ASP A 65 26.32 -17.73 -15.95
N ASP A 66 25.52 -17.97 -14.90
CA ASP A 66 25.84 -18.86 -13.78
C ASP A 66 25.45 -20.35 -14.01
N LEU A 67 25.31 -20.78 -15.28
CA LEU A 67 24.95 -22.16 -15.67
C LEU A 67 26.13 -22.99 -16.21
N VAL A 68 27.20 -23.11 -15.43
CA VAL A 68 28.29 -24.06 -15.73
C VAL A 68 27.87 -25.51 -15.43
N GLY A 69 27.31 -26.17 -16.44
CA GLY A 69 27.09 -27.62 -16.43
C GLY A 69 28.40 -28.43 -16.29
N PRO A 70 28.34 -29.70 -15.85
CA PRO A 70 29.52 -30.50 -15.50
C PRO A 70 30.28 -31.00 -16.73
N GLY A 71 31.09 -30.13 -17.34
CA GLY A 71 31.93 -30.48 -18.50
C GLY A 71 32.90 -29.42 -19.03
N GLY A 72 32.78 -28.15 -18.60
CA GLY A 72 33.65 -27.08 -19.09
C GLY A 72 35.05 -27.07 -18.47
N THR A 73 36.10 -27.37 -19.26
CA THR A 73 37.49 -27.24 -18.82
C THR A 73 37.94 -25.77 -18.84
N ALA A 74 37.83 -25.09 -17.70
CA ALA A 74 38.30 -23.70 -17.54
C ALA A 74 39.84 -23.61 -17.57
N ALA A 75 40.39 -23.24 -18.74
CA ALA A 75 41.81 -22.96 -18.90
C ALA A 75 42.16 -21.54 -18.41
N GLY A 76 42.25 -21.37 -17.09
CA GLY A 76 42.66 -20.11 -16.45
C GLY A 76 43.46 -20.36 -15.18
N GLN A 77 44.79 -20.44 -15.29
CA GLN A 77 45.68 -20.65 -14.14
C GLN A 77 45.68 -19.43 -13.21
N ARG A 78 44.85 -19.44 -12.15
CA ARG A 78 45.02 -18.51 -11.02
C ARG A 78 46.30 -18.82 -10.26
N ALA A 79 47.03 -17.76 -9.88
CA ALA A 79 48.22 -17.89 -9.05
C ALA A 79 47.89 -18.49 -7.67
N PRO A 80 48.65 -19.49 -7.18
CA PRO A 80 48.37 -20.12 -5.90
C PRO A 80 48.70 -19.17 -4.74
N GLY A 81 47.69 -18.80 -3.95
CA GLY A 81 47.86 -18.02 -2.72
C GLY A 81 46.81 -16.94 -2.47
N VAL A 82 46.15 -16.45 -3.52
CA VAL A 82 45.05 -15.48 -3.38
C VAL A 82 43.75 -16.24 -3.10
N ARG A 83 43.30 -16.23 -1.84
CA ARG A 83 41.87 -16.45 -1.57
C ARG A 83 41.13 -15.30 -2.24
N ALA A 84 40.13 -15.60 -3.07
CA ALA A 84 39.18 -14.57 -3.49
C ALA A 84 38.62 -13.91 -2.23
N ALA A 85 38.44 -12.57 -2.27
CA ALA A 85 37.69 -11.89 -1.24
C ALA A 85 36.33 -12.57 -1.07
N PRO A 86 35.76 -12.62 0.15
CA PRO A 86 34.36 -12.99 0.29
C PRO A 86 33.57 -11.98 -0.54
N VAL A 87 32.94 -12.46 -1.62
CA VAL A 87 31.95 -11.66 -2.36
C VAL A 87 30.79 -11.48 -1.40
N PRO A 88 30.48 -10.25 -0.94
CA PRO A 88 29.36 -10.04 -0.03
C PRO A 88 28.06 -10.50 -0.70
N GLY A 89 27.18 -11.14 0.07
CA GLY A 89 25.84 -11.49 -0.39
C GLY A 89 25.69 -12.87 -1.04
N ARG A 90 26.57 -13.84 -0.76
CA ARG A 90 26.28 -15.24 -1.14
C ARG A 90 25.08 -15.72 -0.33
N ALA A 91 24.27 -16.61 -0.88
CA ALA A 91 23.11 -17.18 -0.18
C ALA A 91 23.46 -17.84 1.18
N GLY A 92 24.71 -18.28 1.38
CA GLY A 92 25.21 -18.80 2.66
C GLY A 92 25.70 -17.76 3.68
N ASP A 93 25.87 -16.49 3.26
CA ASP A 93 26.22 -15.37 4.14
C ASP A 93 24.97 -14.83 4.86
N PHE A 94 23.81 -14.95 4.21
CA PHE A 94 22.51 -14.68 4.81
C PHE A 94 21.99 -15.89 5.61
N ARG A 95 21.38 -15.62 6.76
CA ARG A 95 20.68 -16.64 7.56
C ARG A 95 19.28 -16.15 7.87
N LEU A 96 18.29 -16.72 7.20
CA LEU A 96 16.90 -16.59 7.60
C LEU A 96 16.70 -17.34 8.92
N ALA A 97 16.15 -16.66 9.91
CA ALA A 97 15.61 -17.26 11.12
C ALA A 97 14.11 -17.00 11.11
N ALA A 98 13.30 -18.02 11.42
CA ALA A 98 11.86 -17.81 11.58
C ALA A 98 11.63 -16.88 12.78
N GLY A 99 10.86 -15.81 12.58
CA GLY A 99 10.42 -14.96 13.67
C GLY A 99 9.27 -15.57 14.48
N GLY A 100 8.43 -14.72 15.07
CA GLY A 100 7.32 -15.15 15.93
C GLY A 100 6.24 -15.96 15.19
N ASP A 101 5.70 -16.98 15.86
CA ASP A 101 4.59 -17.78 15.32
C ASP A 101 3.28 -16.97 15.27
N LEU A 102 2.83 -16.64 14.07
CA LEU A 102 1.56 -15.94 13.82
C LEU A 102 0.38 -16.91 13.60
N SER A 103 0.59 -18.23 13.59
CA SER A 103 -0.43 -19.22 13.21
C SER A 103 -1.73 -19.11 14.03
N GLY A 104 -1.61 -18.87 15.34
CA GLY A 104 -2.75 -18.66 16.24
C GLY A 104 -3.50 -17.34 16.00
N LEU A 105 -2.81 -16.28 15.56
CA LEU A 105 -3.44 -15.00 15.22
C LEU A 105 -4.16 -15.10 13.87
N VAL A 106 -3.49 -15.67 12.88
CA VAL A 106 -4.05 -15.92 11.55
C VAL A 106 -5.26 -16.87 11.66
N GLY A 107 -5.17 -17.95 12.43
CA GLY A 107 -6.29 -18.88 12.66
C GLY A 107 -7.51 -18.22 13.32
N ARG A 108 -7.31 -17.21 14.18
CA ARG A 108 -8.41 -16.40 14.73
C ARG A 108 -9.02 -15.45 13.69
N LEU A 109 -8.23 -14.98 12.71
CA LEU A 109 -8.71 -14.09 11.65
C LEU A 109 -9.45 -14.88 10.55
N ASP A 110 -8.92 -16.04 10.15
CA ASP A 110 -9.57 -17.05 9.29
C ASP A 110 -10.96 -17.45 9.84
N ALA A 111 -11.13 -17.48 11.17
CA ALA A 111 -12.40 -17.79 11.83
C ALA A 111 -13.35 -16.59 11.97
N ALA A 112 -12.88 -15.36 11.71
CA ALA A 112 -13.65 -14.14 11.92
C ALA A 112 -14.06 -13.44 10.62
N LEU A 113 -13.36 -13.66 9.50
CA LEU A 113 -13.61 -13.01 8.21
C LEU A 113 -13.87 -14.04 7.09
N PRO A 114 -14.65 -13.68 6.06
CA PRO A 114 -14.74 -14.49 4.84
C PRO A 114 -13.36 -14.61 4.17
N LYS A 115 -13.04 -15.80 3.66
CA LYS A 115 -11.74 -16.12 3.03
C LYS A 115 -11.97 -16.78 1.67
N GLN A 116 -11.27 -16.31 0.65
CA GLN A 116 -11.45 -16.76 -0.74
C GLN A 116 -10.13 -17.11 -1.46
N GLY A 117 -9.04 -16.41 -1.15
CA GLY A 117 -7.75 -16.62 -1.80
C GLY A 117 -7.68 -16.10 -3.24
N LEU A 118 -6.52 -16.28 -3.89
CA LEU A 118 -6.18 -15.59 -5.14
C LEU A 118 -7.07 -15.97 -6.34
N THR A 119 -7.41 -17.26 -6.53
CA THR A 119 -8.19 -17.71 -7.70
C THR A 119 -9.57 -17.03 -7.74
N ALA A 120 -10.32 -17.06 -6.64
CA ALA A 120 -11.62 -16.40 -6.53
C ALA A 120 -11.50 -14.86 -6.60
N LEU A 121 -10.39 -14.27 -6.16
CA LEU A 121 -10.13 -12.83 -6.31
C LEU A 121 -9.86 -12.44 -7.77
N MET A 122 -9.23 -13.31 -8.57
CA MET A 122 -9.04 -13.14 -10.01
C MET A 122 -10.36 -13.21 -10.79
N GLU A 123 -11.23 -14.17 -10.46
CA GLU A 123 -12.58 -14.24 -11.02
C GLU A 123 -13.42 -12.97 -10.73
N GLN A 124 -13.14 -12.32 -9.60
CA GLN A 124 -13.82 -11.10 -9.12
C GLN A 124 -13.01 -9.81 -9.33
N ALA A 125 -12.00 -9.85 -10.21
CA ALA A 125 -11.27 -8.67 -10.64
C ALA A 125 -12.21 -7.70 -11.36
N ASN A 126 -12.22 -6.43 -10.94
CA ASN A 126 -13.19 -5.43 -11.38
C ASN A 126 -12.56 -4.16 -11.99
N ARG A 127 -11.22 -4.05 -12.01
CA ARG A 127 -10.51 -2.92 -12.61
C ARG A 127 -9.91 -3.39 -13.94
N THR A 128 -10.25 -2.74 -15.05
CA THR A 128 -9.71 -3.07 -16.37
C THR A 128 -8.34 -2.41 -16.52
N ALA A 129 -7.30 -3.20 -16.79
CA ALA A 129 -5.98 -2.67 -17.12
C ALA A 129 -5.94 -2.21 -18.59
N GLY A 130 -5.09 -1.23 -18.89
CA GLY A 130 -4.69 -0.97 -20.27
C GLY A 130 -3.64 -2.00 -20.70
N TRP A 131 -3.70 -2.41 -21.97
CA TRP A 131 -2.76 -3.33 -22.59
C TRP A 131 -2.21 -2.76 -23.90
N GLU A 132 -0.94 -3.06 -24.16
CA GLU A 132 -0.23 -2.68 -25.38
C GLU A 132 -0.39 -1.20 -25.76
N ALA A 133 -1.03 -0.91 -26.89
CA ALA A 133 -1.24 0.45 -27.38
C ALA A 133 -2.10 1.33 -26.45
N ALA A 134 -2.92 0.73 -25.58
CA ALA A 134 -3.69 1.49 -24.57
C ALA A 134 -2.78 2.15 -23.52
N CYS A 135 -1.54 1.65 -23.36
CA CYS A 135 -0.53 2.24 -22.47
C CYS A 135 0.27 3.38 -23.12
N GLY A 136 -0.16 3.88 -24.28
CA GLY A 136 0.43 5.03 -24.95
C GLY A 136 1.65 4.69 -25.81
N ASN A 137 2.51 5.68 -26.03
CA ASN A 137 3.69 5.53 -26.88
C ASN A 137 4.79 4.70 -26.21
N THR A 138 5.72 4.19 -27.02
CA THR A 138 6.88 3.40 -26.57
C THR A 138 8.14 4.24 -26.38
N SER A 139 8.08 5.56 -26.56
CA SER A 139 9.27 6.44 -26.61
C SER A 139 10.03 6.52 -25.28
N ILE A 140 9.44 6.06 -24.18
CA ILE A 140 10.06 6.02 -22.85
C ILE A 140 11.06 4.87 -22.64
N TYR A 141 11.02 3.82 -23.47
CA TYR A 141 11.83 2.61 -23.27
C TYR A 141 13.18 2.62 -24.04
N GLY A 142 13.50 3.73 -24.72
CA GLY A 142 14.68 3.81 -25.58
C GLY A 142 14.58 2.92 -26.85
N PRO A 143 15.63 2.90 -27.68
CA PRO A 143 15.68 2.06 -28.87
C PRO A 143 16.11 0.62 -28.59
N ASP A 144 16.76 0.37 -27.45
CA ASP A 144 17.47 -0.89 -27.17
C ASP A 144 16.60 -1.96 -26.48
N LEU A 145 15.46 -1.57 -25.90
CA LEU A 145 14.52 -2.50 -25.27
C LEU A 145 13.47 -3.02 -26.27
N ALA A 146 13.55 -4.32 -26.59
CA ALA A 146 12.52 -5.04 -27.31
C ALA A 146 11.30 -5.28 -26.41
N ILE A 147 10.30 -4.39 -26.50
CA ILE A 147 9.07 -4.47 -25.72
C ILE A 147 8.17 -5.59 -26.29
N ASN A 148 8.05 -6.71 -25.58
CA ASN A 148 7.14 -7.79 -25.95
C ASN A 148 5.70 -7.51 -25.54
N HIS A 149 5.48 -7.12 -24.28
CA HIS A 149 4.16 -6.85 -23.71
C HIS A 149 4.16 -5.60 -22.85
N ARG A 150 3.01 -4.92 -22.78
CA ARG A 150 2.78 -3.79 -21.87
C ARG A 150 1.44 -3.89 -21.17
N VAL A 151 1.47 -3.68 -19.86
CA VAL A 151 0.30 -3.51 -19.00
C VAL A 151 0.40 -2.17 -18.27
N CYS A 152 -0.74 -1.52 -18.06
CA CYS A 152 -0.82 -0.26 -17.33
C CYS A 152 -2.11 -0.14 -16.53
N TRP A 153 -2.05 0.67 -15.49
CA TRP A 153 -3.15 0.94 -14.56
C TRP A 153 -4.37 1.59 -15.23
N ALA A 154 -5.55 1.37 -14.66
CA ALA A 154 -6.73 2.21 -14.97
C ALA A 154 -6.47 3.67 -14.55
N GLY A 155 -7.15 4.62 -15.19
CA GLY A 155 -6.78 6.04 -15.13
C GLY A 155 -6.71 6.68 -13.74
N ASP A 156 -7.54 6.24 -12.79
CA ASP A 156 -7.55 6.69 -11.39
C ASP A 156 -6.41 6.11 -10.55
N ASP A 157 -5.94 4.89 -10.83
CA ASP A 157 -4.69 4.37 -10.25
C ASP A 157 -3.46 5.01 -10.92
N LEU A 158 -3.48 5.17 -12.25
CA LEU A 158 -2.38 5.73 -13.03
C LEU A 158 -2.07 7.18 -12.62
N ALA A 159 -3.09 7.95 -12.28
CA ALA A 159 -2.97 9.33 -11.82
C ALA A 159 -2.76 9.46 -10.30
N SER A 160 -2.76 8.35 -9.55
CA SER A 160 -2.61 8.38 -8.10
C SER A 160 -1.16 8.67 -7.70
N THR A 161 -1.00 9.64 -6.80
CA THR A 161 0.28 9.91 -6.11
C THR A 161 0.32 9.32 -4.71
N GLU A 162 -0.68 8.50 -4.35
CA GLU A 162 -0.72 7.77 -3.07
C GLU A 162 0.13 6.50 -3.12
N TRP A 163 0.20 5.81 -4.26
CA TRP A 163 0.83 4.48 -4.35
C TRP A 163 2.02 4.50 -5.31
N VAL A 164 3.23 4.25 -4.80
CA VAL A 164 4.44 4.08 -5.62
C VAL A 164 4.73 2.58 -5.80
N PRO A 165 4.68 2.04 -7.03
CA PRO A 165 5.08 0.66 -7.30
C PRO A 165 6.59 0.51 -7.16
N GLN A 166 7.03 -0.56 -6.49
CA GLN A 166 8.46 -0.81 -6.22
C GLN A 166 8.89 -2.27 -6.45
N ALA A 167 7.96 -3.23 -6.47
CA ALA A 167 8.28 -4.63 -6.76
C ALA A 167 7.25 -5.30 -7.67
N ILE A 168 7.72 -6.27 -8.46
CA ILE A 168 6.94 -7.06 -9.40
C ILE A 168 7.44 -8.52 -9.35
N THR A 169 6.51 -9.48 -9.46
CA THR A 169 6.77 -10.92 -9.55
C THR A 169 5.60 -11.57 -10.31
N GLY A 170 5.85 -12.71 -10.96
CA GLY A 170 4.84 -13.46 -11.71
C GLY A 170 4.58 -14.85 -11.14
N VAL A 171 3.51 -15.49 -11.62
CA VAL A 171 3.30 -16.92 -11.39
C VAL A 171 4.44 -17.80 -11.97
N SER A 172 5.20 -17.30 -12.94
CA SER A 172 6.42 -17.93 -13.46
C SER A 172 7.54 -18.04 -12.41
N ASP A 173 7.57 -17.14 -11.41
CA ASP A 173 8.44 -17.29 -10.24
C ASP A 173 7.88 -18.33 -9.25
N ALA A 174 6.56 -18.50 -9.26
CA ALA A 174 5.82 -19.26 -8.27
C ALA A 174 5.85 -20.78 -8.50
N GLN A 175 5.72 -21.22 -9.76
CA GLN A 175 5.55 -22.62 -10.14
C GLN A 175 5.82 -22.86 -11.65
N GLU A 176 6.20 -24.10 -11.97
CA GLU A 176 6.75 -24.51 -13.29
C GLU A 176 5.76 -24.47 -14.46
N ASP A 177 4.44 -24.56 -14.20
CA ASP A 177 3.41 -24.53 -15.23
C ASP A 177 2.90 -23.12 -15.58
N GLU A 178 3.38 -22.10 -14.86
CA GLU A 178 3.02 -20.69 -15.02
C GLU A 178 1.50 -20.38 -14.95
N ASP A 179 0.67 -21.29 -14.41
CA ASP A 179 -0.81 -21.16 -14.44
C ASP A 179 -1.48 -21.29 -13.06
N TRP A 180 -2.17 -20.24 -12.61
CA TRP A 180 -2.71 -20.16 -11.26
C TRP A 180 -4.16 -20.68 -11.10
N GLY A 181 -4.28 -21.95 -10.73
CA GLY A 181 -5.51 -22.55 -10.20
C GLY A 181 -6.27 -23.38 -11.24
N THR A 182 -7.45 -22.93 -11.66
CA THR A 182 -8.31 -23.65 -12.64
C THR A 182 -8.75 -22.78 -13.81
N SER A 183 -8.53 -21.47 -13.70
CA SER A 183 -8.53 -20.54 -14.81
C SER A 183 -7.12 -20.49 -15.39
N ASN A 184 -6.98 -20.50 -16.72
CA ASN A 184 -5.74 -20.17 -17.44
C ASN A 184 -5.34 -18.72 -17.13
N ALA A 185 -4.82 -18.50 -15.94
CA ALA A 185 -4.52 -17.21 -15.36
C ALA A 185 -3.03 -17.22 -15.10
N GLU A 186 -2.33 -16.36 -15.83
CA GLU A 186 -0.89 -16.17 -15.71
C GLU A 186 -0.62 -14.89 -14.89
N PRO A 187 -0.98 -14.81 -13.59
CA PRO A 187 -1.06 -13.52 -12.91
C PRO A 187 0.30 -12.88 -12.64
N ILE A 188 0.30 -11.55 -12.72
CA ILE A 188 1.42 -10.70 -12.35
C ILE A 188 1.03 -9.95 -11.07
N ALA A 189 1.88 -10.01 -10.05
CA ALA A 189 1.70 -9.30 -8.79
C ALA A 189 2.62 -8.08 -8.72
N VAL A 190 2.05 -6.88 -8.64
CA VAL A 190 2.80 -5.62 -8.46
C VAL A 190 2.53 -5.07 -7.06
N ALA A 191 3.58 -4.93 -6.25
CA ALA A 191 3.50 -4.31 -4.94
C ALA A 191 3.81 -2.80 -5.02
N SER A 192 3.02 -2.03 -4.29
CA SER A 192 3.18 -0.60 -4.11
C SER A 192 3.15 -0.26 -2.63
N TYR A 193 3.96 0.70 -2.21
CA TYR A 193 3.88 1.29 -0.88
C TYR A 193 3.12 2.63 -0.94
N ASP A 194 2.56 3.04 0.21
CA ASP A 194 1.97 4.36 0.38
C ASP A 194 3.09 5.42 0.39
N ALA A 195 3.15 6.23 -0.65
CA ALA A 195 4.15 7.26 -0.84
C ALA A 195 4.01 8.41 0.15
N LYS A 196 2.85 8.53 0.80
CA LYS A 196 2.65 9.46 1.89
C LYS A 196 2.96 8.76 3.20
N ASN A 197 3.84 9.39 3.95
CA ASN A 197 4.36 8.91 5.21
C ASN A 197 3.86 9.78 6.40
N PRO A 198 2.53 10.05 6.54
CA PRO A 198 2.01 10.89 7.63
C PRO A 198 1.89 10.12 8.96
N GLY A 199 2.13 8.81 8.93
CA GLY A 199 1.80 7.88 10.01
C GLY A 199 0.30 7.64 10.17
N ARG A 200 -0.06 6.61 10.93
CA ARG A 200 -1.45 6.37 11.35
C ARG A 200 -1.81 7.33 12.48
N SER A 201 -2.47 8.44 12.11
CA SER A 201 -2.72 9.60 12.96
C SER A 201 -1.44 10.25 13.46
N ASP A 202 -1.39 11.59 13.44
CA ASP A 202 -0.30 12.29 14.10
C ASP A 202 -0.48 12.10 15.61
N GLN A 203 0.32 11.22 16.22
CA GLN A 203 0.25 10.94 17.65
C GLN A 203 0.56 12.19 18.49
N ALA A 204 1.26 13.20 17.96
CA ALA A 204 1.47 14.49 18.62
C ALA A 204 0.25 15.43 18.49
N SER A 205 -0.48 15.41 17.37
CA SER A 205 -1.77 16.13 17.22
C SER A 205 -2.98 15.37 17.75
N GLY A 206 -2.81 14.10 18.14
CA GLY A 206 -3.82 13.25 18.78
C GLY A 206 -4.27 12.06 17.92
N SER A 207 -4.33 10.89 18.57
CA SER A 207 -4.59 9.55 18.01
C SER A 207 -5.92 9.31 17.26
N GLN A 208 -6.71 10.36 17.00
CA GLN A 208 -8.00 10.32 16.30
C GLN A 208 -8.15 11.48 15.28
N ASN A 209 -7.05 12.17 14.91
CA ASN A 209 -7.11 13.28 13.95
C ASN A 209 -7.56 12.82 12.54
N CYS A 210 -7.07 11.67 12.05
CA CYS A 210 -7.40 11.16 10.72
C CYS A 210 -8.82 10.60 10.57
N VAL A 211 -9.52 10.30 11.68
CA VAL A 211 -10.94 9.88 11.63
C VAL A 211 -11.93 11.04 11.76
N GLN A 212 -11.45 12.29 11.87
CA GLN A 212 -12.33 13.45 11.93
C GLN A 212 -13.09 13.65 10.60
N PRO A 213 -14.29 14.25 10.61
CA PRO A 213 -15.06 14.49 9.39
C PRO A 213 -14.28 15.26 8.31
N ALA A 214 -13.53 16.29 8.72
CA ALA A 214 -12.76 17.16 7.83
C ALA A 214 -11.41 16.58 7.36
N ALA A 215 -10.92 15.48 7.94
CA ALA A 215 -9.67 14.87 7.52
C ALA A 215 -9.83 14.13 6.18
N SER A 216 -8.81 14.16 5.32
CA SER A 216 -8.70 13.25 4.18
C SER A 216 -8.39 11.82 4.67
N ASP A 217 -8.76 10.79 3.90
CA ASP A 217 -8.34 9.42 4.16
C ASP A 217 -6.83 9.22 3.97
N ALA A 218 -6.23 10.00 3.06
CA ALA A 218 -4.77 10.13 2.87
C ALA A 218 -4.04 10.81 4.06
N CYS A 219 -4.72 10.96 5.21
CA CYS A 219 -4.12 11.28 6.50
C CYS A 219 -3.51 10.04 7.16
N ASN A 220 -4.00 8.84 6.86
CA ASN A 220 -3.39 7.59 7.30
C ASN A 220 -2.36 7.11 6.27
N GLU A 221 -1.20 6.67 6.72
CA GLU A 221 -0.34 5.75 5.96
C GLU A 221 -1.06 4.40 5.84
N LYS A 222 -1.26 3.93 4.61
CA LYS A 222 -1.97 2.67 4.30
C LYS A 222 -1.02 1.49 4.10
N GLY A 223 0.29 1.70 4.18
CA GLY A 223 1.28 0.62 4.17
C GLY A 223 1.57 0.07 2.79
N VAL A 224 1.30 -1.23 2.59
CA VAL A 224 1.58 -1.93 1.33
C VAL A 224 0.30 -2.46 0.68
N ARG A 225 0.20 -2.27 -0.63
CA ARG A 225 -0.85 -2.78 -1.51
C ARG A 225 -0.23 -3.68 -2.57
N VAL A 226 -0.72 -4.91 -2.70
CA VAL A 226 -0.41 -5.78 -3.84
C VAL A 226 -1.56 -5.72 -4.84
N SER A 227 -1.24 -5.56 -6.11
CA SER A 227 -2.20 -5.58 -7.21
C SER A 227 -1.91 -6.78 -8.08
N PHE A 228 -2.87 -7.69 -8.17
CA PHE A 228 -2.77 -8.88 -9.00
C PHE A 228 -3.46 -8.59 -10.33
N PHE A 229 -2.74 -8.71 -11.43
CA PHE A 229 -3.24 -8.61 -12.80
C PHE A 229 -3.47 -10.00 -13.36
N ASN A 230 -4.66 -10.26 -13.91
CA ASN A 230 -4.96 -11.44 -14.70
C ASN A 230 -4.79 -11.09 -16.19
N GLN A 231 -3.82 -11.74 -16.85
CA GLN A 231 -3.52 -11.51 -18.27
C GLN A 231 -4.70 -11.92 -19.17
N ALA A 232 -5.29 -13.09 -18.95
CA ALA A 232 -6.39 -13.63 -19.75
C ALA A 232 -7.68 -12.78 -19.68
N THR A 233 -8.03 -12.24 -18.50
CA THR A 233 -9.21 -11.36 -18.37
C THR A 233 -8.89 -9.88 -18.57
N GLN A 234 -7.62 -9.50 -18.71
CA GLN A 234 -7.14 -8.12 -18.80
C GLN A 234 -7.57 -7.20 -17.65
N LYS A 235 -7.78 -7.78 -16.46
CA LYS A 235 -8.27 -7.09 -15.26
C LYS A 235 -7.35 -7.31 -14.08
N TYR A 236 -7.47 -6.44 -13.09
CA TYR A 236 -6.71 -6.55 -11.85
C TYR A 236 -7.57 -6.23 -10.62
N ARG A 237 -7.02 -6.56 -9.46
CA ARG A 237 -7.60 -6.24 -8.15
C ARG A 237 -6.51 -5.97 -7.12
N HIS A 238 -6.77 -5.01 -6.24
CA HIS A 238 -5.90 -4.68 -5.12
C HIS A 238 -6.24 -5.49 -3.87
N VAL A 239 -5.20 -5.80 -3.11
CA VAL A 239 -5.21 -6.41 -1.78
C VAL A 239 -4.33 -5.56 -0.88
N LEU A 240 -4.86 -5.14 0.28
CA LEU A 240 -4.07 -4.48 1.30
C LEU A 240 -3.30 -5.54 2.11
N LEU A 241 -2.00 -5.37 2.31
CA LEU A 241 -1.25 -6.22 3.23
C LEU A 241 -1.45 -5.70 4.65
N VAL A 242 -1.75 -6.63 5.57
CA VAL A 242 -2.08 -6.32 6.96
C VAL A 242 -1.34 -7.24 7.91
N TRP A 243 -1.11 -6.81 9.15
CA TRP A 243 -0.57 -7.67 10.22
C TRP A 243 -1.67 -7.96 11.25
N PRO A 244 -1.87 -9.23 11.66
CA PRO A 244 -2.88 -9.58 12.65
C PRO A 244 -2.38 -9.32 14.07
N TYR A 245 -3.25 -8.81 14.95
CA TYR A 245 -2.93 -8.59 16.37
C TYR A 245 -4.15 -8.77 17.27
N VAL A 246 -3.92 -8.91 18.58
CA VAL A 246 -5.00 -8.94 19.59
C VAL A 246 -5.07 -7.59 20.28
N ASN A 247 -6.23 -6.93 20.23
CA ASN A 247 -6.40 -5.62 20.88
C ASN A 247 -6.58 -5.75 22.41
N SER A 248 -6.55 -4.61 23.12
CA SER A 248 -6.66 -4.56 24.59
C SER A 248 -7.96 -5.11 25.18
N LYS A 249 -8.97 -5.41 24.34
CA LYS A 249 -10.22 -6.09 24.72
C LYS A 249 -10.21 -7.60 24.38
N ASN A 250 -9.04 -8.18 24.14
CA ASN A 250 -8.81 -9.57 23.72
C ASN A 250 -9.50 -9.97 22.40
N ASN A 251 -9.89 -9.01 21.55
CA ASN A 251 -10.45 -9.32 20.23
C ASN A 251 -9.32 -9.42 19.19
N ILE A 252 -9.45 -10.36 18.26
CA ILE A 252 -8.62 -10.39 17.05
C ILE A 252 -8.93 -9.14 16.21
N SER A 253 -7.89 -8.58 15.63
CA SER A 253 -7.90 -7.41 14.73
C SER A 253 -6.74 -7.53 13.76
N PHE A 254 -6.65 -6.60 12.83
CA PHE A 254 -5.45 -6.34 12.03
C PHE A 254 -5.24 -4.83 11.91
N ASP A 255 -4.04 -4.42 11.54
CA ASP A 255 -3.73 -3.07 11.07
C ASP A 255 -3.02 -3.17 9.71
N ALA A 256 -2.90 -2.06 8.97
CA ALA A 256 -2.04 -2.05 7.78
C ALA A 256 -0.61 -2.37 8.19
N LEU A 257 0.18 -3.00 7.29
CA LEU A 257 1.62 -3.05 7.51
C LEU A 257 2.13 -1.63 7.67
N HIS A 258 2.79 -1.33 8.77
CA HIS A 258 3.20 0.04 9.05
C HIS A 258 4.55 0.02 9.77
N ALA A 259 5.37 0.98 9.38
CA ALA A 259 6.62 1.38 9.99
C ALA A 259 6.64 1.45 11.54
N SER A 260 5.46 1.64 12.16
CA SER A 260 5.27 1.83 13.59
C SER A 260 4.81 0.57 14.35
N GLU A 261 4.98 -0.62 13.76
CA GLU A 261 4.83 -1.92 14.43
C GLU A 261 5.79 -2.05 15.64
N GLY A 262 5.36 -1.53 16.79
CA GLY A 262 6.17 -1.47 18.00
C GLY A 262 5.46 -0.77 19.16
N THR A 263 6.04 -0.85 20.35
CA THR A 263 5.44 -0.34 21.60
C THR A 263 5.62 1.18 21.80
N CYS A 264 5.66 1.98 20.74
CA CYS A 264 5.87 3.43 20.86
C CYS A 264 4.59 4.14 21.31
N THR A 265 4.48 4.34 22.63
CA THR A 265 3.40 5.09 23.26
C THR A 265 3.72 6.59 23.28
N GLY A 266 3.43 7.31 22.19
CA GLY A 266 3.46 8.78 22.16
C GLY A 266 4.34 9.38 21.06
N THR A 267 5.58 9.71 21.37
CA THR A 267 6.49 10.42 20.45
C THR A 267 7.51 9.47 19.83
N VAL A 268 7.68 9.53 18.51
CA VAL A 268 8.80 8.89 17.80
C VAL A 268 10.08 9.65 18.15
N THR A 269 10.87 9.10 19.07
CA THR A 269 12.21 9.57 19.44
C THR A 269 13.28 8.71 18.77
N PRO A 270 14.56 9.13 18.71
CA PRO A 270 15.66 8.26 18.25
C PRO A 270 15.86 6.96 19.07
N SER A 271 15.22 6.86 20.24
CA SER A 271 15.14 5.64 21.06
C SER A 271 13.90 4.77 20.79
N CYS A 272 12.90 5.29 20.09
CA CYS A 272 11.78 4.54 19.54
C CYS A 272 12.19 4.02 18.16
N LYS A 273 12.25 2.69 17.99
CA LYS A 273 12.46 2.06 16.68
C LYS A 273 11.16 1.96 15.85
N ALA A 274 10.28 2.96 15.91
CA ALA A 274 9.29 3.11 14.86
C ALA A 274 10.03 3.68 13.64
N GLN A 275 9.95 2.98 12.52
CA GLN A 275 10.35 3.54 11.25
C GLN A 275 9.33 4.60 10.81
N ASN A 276 9.69 5.38 9.80
CA ASN A 276 8.76 6.20 9.03
C ASN A 276 8.57 5.52 7.68
N GLY A 277 7.37 5.03 7.37
CA GLY A 277 7.06 4.33 6.12
C GLY A 277 7.53 2.87 6.09
N ILE A 278 6.73 2.02 5.45
CA ILE A 278 7.18 0.72 4.94
C ILE A 278 7.46 0.85 3.44
N HIS A 279 8.67 0.53 3.01
CA HIS A 279 8.97 0.34 1.59
C HIS A 279 8.94 -1.16 1.25
N VAL A 280 8.47 -1.47 0.05
CA VAL A 280 8.59 -2.82 -0.52
C VAL A 280 9.89 -2.86 -1.33
N GLY A 281 11.00 -3.17 -0.67
CA GLY A 281 12.31 -3.23 -1.31
C GLY A 281 12.44 -4.35 -2.35
N GLY A 282 11.52 -5.30 -2.33
CA GLY A 282 11.42 -6.41 -3.26
C GLY A 282 10.24 -7.32 -2.90
N MET A 283 9.80 -8.13 -3.85
CA MET A 283 8.76 -9.14 -3.65
C MET A 283 9.04 -10.33 -4.55
N VAL A 284 8.97 -11.54 -3.99
CA VAL A 284 9.09 -12.80 -4.73
C VAL A 284 7.88 -13.68 -4.41
N TRP A 285 7.28 -14.25 -5.44
CA TRP A 285 6.26 -15.27 -5.30
C TRP A 285 6.90 -16.66 -5.38
N TYR A 286 6.67 -17.52 -4.39
CA TYR A 286 7.00 -18.94 -4.47
C TYR A 286 5.85 -19.81 -3.95
N GLY A 287 5.31 -20.67 -4.82
CA GLY A 287 4.16 -21.53 -4.54
C GLY A 287 2.93 -20.76 -4.04
N ASN A 288 2.50 -21.02 -2.80
CA ASN A 288 1.34 -20.34 -2.20
C ASN A 288 1.69 -19.03 -1.48
N TYR A 289 2.95 -18.56 -1.54
CA TYR A 289 3.43 -17.50 -0.68
C TYR A 289 4.04 -16.33 -1.44
N LEU A 290 3.75 -15.11 -0.99
CA LEU A 290 4.51 -13.92 -1.32
C LEU A 290 5.49 -13.63 -0.18
N TYR A 291 6.75 -13.46 -0.54
CA TYR A 291 7.84 -13.01 0.32
C TYR A 291 8.10 -11.55 -0.01
N VAL A 292 7.83 -10.65 0.94
CA VAL A 292 7.89 -9.20 0.78
C VAL A 292 9.05 -8.69 1.61
N ALA A 293 10.04 -8.06 0.97
CA ALA A 293 11.13 -7.39 1.67
C ALA A 293 10.63 -6.05 2.22
N ASP A 294 10.41 -6.02 3.53
CA ASP A 294 10.27 -4.80 4.32
C ASP A 294 11.68 -4.26 4.55
N THR A 295 12.00 -3.12 3.94
CA THR A 295 13.38 -2.58 3.90
C THR A 295 14.02 -2.34 5.27
N ALA A 296 13.23 -2.31 6.34
CA ALA A 296 13.73 -2.02 7.68
C ALA A 296 13.34 -3.05 8.76
N ASN A 297 12.37 -3.95 8.51
CA ASN A 297 12.04 -5.09 9.41
C ASN A 297 12.46 -6.47 8.89
N GLY A 298 12.89 -6.61 7.64
CA GLY A 298 13.33 -7.89 7.06
C GLY A 298 12.30 -8.46 6.08
N MET A 299 11.84 -9.69 6.29
CA MET A 299 11.01 -10.42 5.32
C MET A 299 9.64 -10.78 5.90
N ARG A 300 8.58 -10.31 5.25
CA ARG A 300 7.20 -10.62 5.61
C ARG A 300 6.62 -11.65 4.64
N VAL A 301 6.00 -12.70 5.16
CA VAL A 301 5.41 -13.77 4.35
C VAL A 301 3.88 -13.68 4.38
N PHE A 302 3.24 -13.80 3.21
CA PHE A 302 1.79 -13.77 3.04
C PHE A 302 1.34 -15.04 2.31
N ASP A 303 0.19 -15.59 2.68
CA ASP A 303 -0.38 -16.81 2.09
C ASP A 303 -1.54 -16.47 1.15
N LEU A 304 -1.38 -16.76 -0.15
CA LEU A 304 -2.34 -16.43 -1.20
C LEU A 304 -3.65 -17.20 -1.10
N ARG A 305 -3.73 -18.22 -0.24
CA ARG A 305 -4.97 -18.92 0.12
C ARG A 305 -5.74 -18.19 1.23
N LYS A 306 -5.14 -17.15 1.84
CA LYS A 306 -5.67 -16.39 2.98
C LYS A 306 -5.97 -14.93 2.65
N ILE A 307 -6.39 -14.67 1.42
CA ILE A 307 -6.99 -13.37 1.08
C ILE A 307 -8.40 -13.33 1.67
N MET A 308 -8.61 -12.40 2.60
CA MET A 308 -9.87 -12.14 3.28
C MET A 308 -10.70 -11.16 2.47
N ASP A 309 -12.01 -11.39 2.43
CA ASP A 309 -12.97 -10.57 1.70
C ASP A 309 -13.97 -9.92 2.66
N LEU A 310 -13.94 -8.59 2.74
CA LEU A 310 -14.78 -7.77 3.60
C LEU A 310 -16.06 -7.28 2.90
N ASN A 311 -16.32 -7.69 1.66
CA ASN A 311 -17.59 -7.43 0.98
C ASN A 311 -17.88 -8.59 -0.03
N PRO A 312 -18.08 -9.84 0.46
CA PRO A 312 -18.30 -11.00 -0.38
C PRO A 312 -19.50 -10.94 -1.32
N ASP A 313 -20.55 -10.15 -1.04
CA ASP A 313 -21.69 -10.00 -1.97
C ASP A 313 -21.43 -8.94 -3.07
N ASN A 314 -20.36 -8.16 -2.93
CA ASN A 314 -19.91 -7.08 -3.83
C ASN A 314 -20.92 -5.91 -3.97
N ASP A 315 -21.84 -5.74 -3.02
CA ASP A 315 -22.73 -4.58 -2.94
C ASP A 315 -22.01 -3.41 -2.26
N ALA A 316 -21.73 -2.36 -3.04
CA ALA A 316 -21.02 -1.18 -2.55
C ALA A 316 -21.82 -0.35 -1.55
N ASP A 317 -23.15 -0.51 -1.49
CA ASP A 317 -24.04 0.28 -0.63
C ASP A 317 -24.26 -0.39 0.74
N ARG A 318 -24.10 -1.72 0.84
CA ARG A 318 -24.35 -2.48 2.08
C ARG A 318 -23.07 -2.84 2.84
N ASN A 319 -23.25 -3.17 4.11
CA ASN A 319 -22.22 -3.78 4.96
C ASN A 319 -22.49 -5.28 5.00
N ASP A 320 -21.45 -6.10 4.97
CA ASP A 320 -21.61 -7.54 4.91
C ASP A 320 -21.42 -8.21 6.29
N PRO A 321 -22.21 -9.24 6.62
CA PRO A 321 -22.04 -9.99 7.86
C PRO A 321 -20.77 -10.85 7.80
N THR A 322 -20.00 -10.84 8.88
CA THR A 322 -18.76 -11.61 9.01
C THR A 322 -18.98 -12.90 9.83
N PRO A 323 -18.16 -13.95 9.64
CA PRO A 323 -18.25 -15.21 10.39
C PRO A 323 -18.27 -15.09 11.92
N ASP A 324 -17.67 -14.05 12.52
CA ASP A 324 -17.75 -13.80 13.96
C ASP A 324 -19.04 -13.09 14.43
N GLY A 325 -20.02 -12.92 13.54
CA GLY A 325 -21.32 -12.31 13.84
C GLY A 325 -21.29 -10.78 13.90
N LEU A 326 -20.27 -10.15 13.31
CA LEU A 326 -20.15 -8.71 13.14
C LEU A 326 -20.49 -8.29 11.71
N GLU A 327 -20.26 -7.02 11.39
CA GLU A 327 -20.32 -6.48 10.03
C GLU A 327 -18.97 -5.91 9.59
N SER A 328 -18.74 -5.86 8.28
CA SER A 328 -17.64 -5.14 7.65
C SER A 328 -18.13 -3.90 6.88
N ASP A 329 -17.45 -2.77 7.13
CA ASP A 329 -17.69 -1.48 6.47
C ASP A 329 -16.47 -1.12 5.61
N VAL A 330 -16.63 -1.33 4.30
CA VAL A 330 -15.64 -0.97 3.26
C VAL A 330 -15.93 0.40 2.63
N LYS A 331 -16.82 1.21 3.22
CA LYS A 331 -17.08 2.61 2.81
C LYS A 331 -16.27 3.59 3.65
N ASP A 332 -16.01 3.30 4.93
CA ASP A 332 -15.11 4.12 5.76
C ASP A 332 -13.63 3.91 5.34
N LYS A 333 -13.12 4.85 4.55
CA LYS A 333 -11.73 4.90 4.10
C LYS A 333 -10.72 5.34 5.18
N LYS A 334 -11.18 5.76 6.36
CA LYS A 334 -10.35 6.35 7.42
C LYS A 334 -10.04 5.39 8.57
N ARG A 335 -10.66 4.21 8.59
CA ARG A 335 -10.53 3.20 9.65
C ARG A 335 -9.98 1.88 9.14
N ILE A 336 -9.38 1.12 10.05
CA ILE A 336 -8.84 -0.21 9.79
C ILE A 336 -8.96 -1.12 11.02
N GLY A 337 -9.04 -2.42 10.80
CA GLY A 337 -9.17 -3.43 11.84
C GLY A 337 -10.55 -3.47 12.49
N ARG A 338 -10.66 -4.16 13.62
CA ARG A 338 -11.89 -4.30 14.39
C ARG A 338 -12.05 -3.17 15.39
N GLN A 339 -13.00 -2.27 15.14
CA GLN A 339 -13.31 -1.14 16.02
C GLN A 339 -14.81 -1.10 16.31
N ASN A 340 -15.19 -0.97 17.59
CA ASN A 340 -16.60 -0.89 18.03
C ASN A 340 -17.52 -1.99 17.45
N ASN A 341 -17.00 -3.21 17.31
CA ASN A 341 -17.68 -4.37 16.71
C ASN A 341 -18.03 -4.23 15.23
N VAL A 342 -17.26 -3.42 14.48
CA VAL A 342 -17.27 -3.37 13.02
C VAL A 342 -15.85 -3.60 12.49
N TRP A 343 -15.73 -4.28 11.36
CA TRP A 343 -14.48 -4.49 10.64
C TRP A 343 -14.27 -3.40 9.58
N TYR A 344 -13.08 -2.82 9.54
CA TYR A 344 -12.70 -1.77 8.60
C TYR A 344 -11.37 -2.08 7.90
N SER A 345 -11.11 -1.45 6.75
CA SER A 345 -9.98 -1.80 5.88
C SER A 345 -9.48 -0.65 4.99
N PHE A 346 -9.64 0.60 5.41
CA PHE A 346 -9.40 1.81 4.59
C PHE A 346 -10.14 1.78 3.23
N GLY A 347 -11.32 1.14 3.21
CA GLY A 347 -12.12 0.94 2.00
C GLY A 347 -11.64 -0.17 1.04
N TYR A 348 -10.65 -0.98 1.43
CA TYR A 348 -10.25 -2.15 0.67
C TYR A 348 -11.22 -3.30 0.89
N ARG A 349 -11.78 -3.84 -0.21
CA ARG A 349 -12.55 -5.10 -0.13
C ARG A 349 -11.69 -6.26 0.35
N TYR A 350 -10.44 -6.34 -0.10
CA TYR A 350 -9.56 -7.47 0.17
C TYR A 350 -8.37 -7.07 1.04
N VAL A 351 -8.11 -7.87 2.08
CA VAL A 351 -6.91 -7.77 2.91
C VAL A 351 -6.21 -9.13 3.00
N MET A 352 -4.90 -9.15 3.13
CA MET A 352 -4.13 -10.39 3.28
C MET A 352 -3.21 -10.30 4.50
N PRO A 353 -3.40 -11.14 5.53
CA PRO A 353 -2.63 -11.10 6.75
C PRO A 353 -1.25 -11.70 6.57
N GLN A 354 -0.26 -11.10 7.21
CA GLN A 354 1.05 -11.71 7.38
C GLN A 354 0.92 -13.04 8.13
N VAL A 355 1.60 -14.07 7.64
CA VAL A 355 1.61 -15.43 8.19
C VAL A 355 2.94 -15.84 8.81
N ALA A 356 4.05 -15.16 8.46
CA ALA A 356 5.32 -15.25 9.15
C ALA A 356 6.14 -13.93 9.04
N PRO A 357 6.91 -13.56 10.06
CA PRO A 357 7.99 -12.56 10.04
C PRO A 357 9.39 -13.20 9.96
#